data_AF-A0AAN4N0J7-F1
#
_entry.id   AF-A0AAN4N0J7-F1
#
_cell.length_a   1.000
_cell.length_b   1.000
_cell.length_c   1.000
_cell.angle_alpha   90.00
_cell.angle_beta   90.00
_cell.angle_gamma   90.00
#
_symmetry.space_group_name_H-M   'P 1'
#
loop_
_entity.id
_entity.type
_entity.pdbx_description
1 polymer ?
#
loop_
_entity_poly.entity_id
_entity_poly.type
_entity_poly.pdbx_seq_one_letter_code
_entity_poly.pdbx_strand_id
1 'polypeptide(L)'
;MKDDMIAIFGLKASGKGKEAQGNNLYAVDYVRLYLSLYGVYSKSTHKSGILAPLEGNDVSSFPAPKGFPDMKYGYSYQRIPLRKGYIYAYFEKHNTAGIFKEYEVTNEGGIVNLVWSDMENPRISWETPKKDRMTNYIVLRKQYDKKVWLVFSPIRWSKQYAEKVLGNEEERNKRMQSLECETCFKGEYDNHGFAVEEAKSILVSPPWDYLTEFSDKVKAGNYLEWENASYKAYFDRYKGQYEKNCALKKGDADNHDFYFSLFDPQGIADILCADIAIETRNLLVMVESMKTGDITKAYKKVDANALDGNYDNPELVALIDMGILLYRMSDVKTGVFTKYKSHISTDLLKTILLVEPRAKLRQKIHYIRELLSEIIMCEAYQLSIQDYLVEKMPTVNKGKSSLSKHLSGLANAPEKIDGYLDQPIGHSKNLSVTEKKIGNCINNVLSSESNTGKLLRKEWNLDEIVDSVSLITDTQDSVGDIADALLGYIRYIRANQKLNFISEVFRFVTKDG
;
A
#
# COMPACT_ATOMS: atom_id res chain seq x y z
N MET A 1 -37.56 53.39 -23.11
CA MET A 1 -38.57 52.89 -22.15
C MET A 1 -37.83 52.04 -21.13
N LYS A 2 -38.05 52.32 -19.84
CA LYS A 2 -37.56 51.51 -18.73
C LYS A 2 -38.39 50.24 -18.67
N ASP A 3 -37.75 49.08 -18.63
CA ASP A 3 -38.32 47.87 -18.06
C ASP A 3 -37.43 47.43 -16.91
N ASP A 4 -37.95 47.64 -15.70
CA ASP A 4 -37.37 47.27 -14.44
C ASP A 4 -37.38 45.73 -14.31
N MET A 5 -36.21 45.09 -14.45
CA MET A 5 -36.07 43.67 -14.12
C MET A 5 -35.94 43.51 -12.61
N ILE A 6 -37.09 43.29 -11.97
CA ILE A 6 -37.24 43.00 -10.54
C ILE A 6 -36.90 41.52 -10.32
N ALA A 7 -35.78 41.27 -9.63
CA ALA A 7 -35.29 39.99 -9.11
C ALA A 7 -34.79 38.93 -10.11
N ILE A 8 -33.51 38.56 -9.96
CA ILE A 8 -32.96 37.29 -10.46
C ILE A 8 -33.39 36.19 -9.48
N PHE A 9 -34.31 35.32 -9.88
CA PHE A 9 -34.62 34.12 -9.13
C PHE A 9 -33.49 33.09 -9.32
N GLY A 10 -32.69 32.88 -8.27
CA GLY A 10 -31.80 31.73 -8.19
C GLY A 10 -32.62 30.45 -8.05
N LEU A 11 -32.83 29.73 -9.15
CA LEU A 11 -33.38 28.38 -9.13
C LEU A 11 -32.36 27.44 -8.49
N LYS A 12 -32.54 27.13 -7.21
CA LYS A 12 -31.81 26.07 -6.51
C LYS A 12 -32.47 24.74 -6.87
N ALA A 13 -32.05 24.11 -7.95
CA ALA A 13 -32.48 22.76 -8.30
C ALA A 13 -31.84 21.75 -7.33
N SER A 14 -32.55 21.41 -6.26
CA SER A 14 -32.23 20.23 -5.44
C SER A 14 -33.01 19.03 -5.98
N GLY A 15 -32.45 18.37 -7.00
CA GLY A 15 -33.06 17.19 -7.62
C GLY A 15 -32.23 16.67 -8.79
N LYS A 16 -32.14 15.33 -8.90
CA LYS A 16 -31.25 14.55 -9.79
C LYS A 16 -31.04 15.14 -11.19
N GLY A 17 -29.78 15.22 -11.62
CA GLY A 17 -29.37 15.02 -13.02
C GLY A 17 -29.73 16.10 -14.04
N LYS A 18 -29.99 17.34 -13.63
CA LYS A 18 -30.25 18.43 -14.58
C LYS A 18 -29.27 19.59 -14.38
N GLU A 19 -28.54 19.96 -15.43
CA GLU A 19 -27.79 21.21 -15.51
C GLU A 19 -28.58 22.22 -16.33
N ALA A 20 -28.57 23.48 -15.91
CA ALA A 20 -29.23 24.56 -16.63
C ALA A 20 -28.27 25.17 -17.66
N GLN A 21 -28.66 25.13 -18.94
CA GLN A 21 -28.12 26.00 -19.98
C GLN A 21 -29.30 26.76 -20.61
N GLY A 22 -29.42 28.05 -20.32
CA GLY A 22 -30.58 28.86 -20.72
C GLY A 22 -31.88 28.42 -20.03
N ASN A 23 -33.03 28.73 -20.65
CA ASN A 23 -34.37 28.46 -20.10
C ASN A 23 -34.83 27.00 -20.20
N ASN A 24 -33.97 26.06 -20.63
CA ASN A 24 -34.35 24.66 -20.84
C ASN A 24 -33.57 23.70 -19.92
N LEU A 25 -34.30 22.78 -19.29
CA LEU A 25 -33.79 21.71 -18.44
C LEU A 25 -33.68 20.41 -19.25
N TYR A 26 -32.46 20.00 -19.60
CA TYR A 26 -32.22 18.74 -20.32
C TYR A 26 -31.90 17.61 -19.34
N ALA A 27 -32.49 16.42 -19.56
CA ALA A 27 -32.03 15.18 -18.95
C ALA A 27 -30.86 14.67 -19.80
N VAL A 28 -29.67 14.59 -19.21
CA VAL A 28 -28.51 13.98 -19.86
C VAL A 28 -28.46 12.53 -19.43
N ASP A 29 -28.48 11.59 -20.37
CA ASP A 29 -28.21 10.17 -20.05
C ASP A 29 -26.81 10.06 -19.46
N TYR A 30 -26.71 9.58 -18.21
CA TYR A 30 -25.45 9.42 -17.51
C TYR A 30 -25.40 8.11 -16.73
N VAL A 31 -24.18 7.63 -16.49
CA VAL A 31 -23.90 6.56 -15.52
C VAL A 31 -22.93 7.09 -14.47
N ARG A 32 -23.07 6.58 -13.25
CA ARG A 32 -22.13 6.81 -12.16
C ARG A 32 -21.07 5.73 -12.19
N LEU A 33 -19.85 6.18 -12.36
CA LEU A 33 -18.66 5.37 -12.21
C LEU A 33 -18.15 5.50 -10.77
N TYR A 34 -18.27 4.42 -10.00
CA TYR A 34 -17.62 4.27 -8.70
C TYR A 34 -16.21 3.72 -8.89
N LEU A 35 -15.32 3.94 -7.93
CA LEU A 35 -13.93 3.52 -8.05
C LEU A 35 -13.53 2.64 -6.86
N SER A 36 -12.61 1.73 -7.14
CA SER A 36 -11.95 0.83 -6.18
C SER A 36 -10.49 0.70 -6.57
N LEU A 37 -9.66 0.05 -5.75
CA LEU A 37 -8.28 -0.27 -6.08
C LEU A 37 -8.09 -1.78 -6.16
N TYR A 38 -7.11 -2.22 -6.94
CA TYR A 38 -6.57 -3.57 -6.79
C TYR A 38 -5.69 -3.65 -5.54
N GLY A 39 -5.98 -4.65 -4.69
CA GLY A 39 -5.20 -5.03 -3.53
C GLY A 39 -4.85 -6.51 -3.55
N VAL A 40 -4.20 -6.99 -2.49
CA VAL A 40 -3.87 -8.41 -2.30
C VAL A 40 -4.48 -8.93 -1.01
N TYR A 41 -4.74 -10.24 -0.99
CA TYR A 41 -5.33 -10.92 0.16
C TYR A 41 -4.85 -12.35 0.27
N SER A 42 -4.56 -12.79 1.49
CA SER A 42 -4.47 -14.21 1.83
C SER A 42 -5.30 -14.53 3.06
N LYS A 43 -6.16 -15.56 2.96
CA LYS A 43 -6.90 -16.12 4.12
C LYS A 43 -5.96 -16.58 5.24
N SER A 44 -4.69 -16.85 4.92
CA SER A 44 -3.71 -17.38 5.87
C SER A 44 -3.03 -16.28 6.69
N THR A 45 -2.88 -15.07 6.17
CA THR A 45 -2.25 -13.92 6.86
C THR A 45 -3.31 -12.99 7.45
N HIS A 46 -4.39 -12.71 6.73
CA HIS A 46 -5.37 -11.69 7.10
C HIS A 46 -6.48 -12.19 8.03
N LYS A 47 -6.18 -13.12 8.94
CA LYS A 47 -7.13 -13.50 10.02
C LYS A 47 -7.25 -12.42 11.10
N SER A 48 -6.34 -11.46 11.15
CA SER A 48 -6.46 -10.21 11.91
C SER A 48 -7.32 -9.22 11.11
N GLY A 49 -8.19 -8.47 11.78
CA GLY A 49 -9.26 -7.63 11.19
C GLY A 49 -8.84 -6.48 10.24
N ILE A 50 -7.63 -6.50 9.68
CA ILE A 50 -7.08 -5.51 8.75
C ILE A 50 -7.85 -5.50 7.42
N LEU A 51 -8.28 -6.66 6.93
CA LEU A 51 -9.01 -6.82 5.67
C LEU A 51 -10.21 -7.74 5.89
N ALA A 52 -11.40 -7.17 6.03
CA ALA A 52 -12.65 -7.91 6.20
C ALA A 52 -13.52 -7.85 4.93
N PRO A 53 -14.08 -8.96 4.44
CA PRO A 53 -15.09 -8.91 3.40
C PRO A 53 -16.36 -8.26 3.92
N LEU A 54 -17.06 -7.54 3.04
CA LEU A 54 -18.42 -7.09 3.32
C LEU A 54 -19.30 -8.27 3.77
N GLU A 55 -20.05 -8.08 4.85
CA GLU A 55 -20.63 -9.15 5.67
C GLU A 55 -21.49 -10.12 4.82
N GLY A 56 -21.28 -11.43 5.01
CA GLY A 56 -22.03 -12.49 4.35
C GLY A 56 -21.52 -12.92 2.96
N ASN A 57 -20.30 -12.55 2.55
CA ASN A 57 -19.79 -12.83 1.20
C ASN A 57 -18.43 -13.53 1.17
N ASP A 58 -18.25 -14.38 0.15
CA ASP A 58 -16.96 -14.98 -0.18
C ASP A 58 -16.06 -13.98 -0.93
N VAL A 59 -14.78 -14.01 -0.59
CA VAL A 59 -13.73 -13.21 -1.24
C VAL A 59 -13.48 -13.76 -2.64
N SER A 60 -13.73 -12.96 -3.68
CA SER A 60 -13.58 -13.37 -5.09
C SER A 60 -12.17 -13.09 -5.58
N SER A 61 -11.40 -14.12 -5.97
CA SER A 61 -10.07 -13.92 -6.55
C SER A 61 -10.15 -13.42 -7.99
N PHE A 62 -9.34 -12.39 -8.30
CA PHE A 62 -9.19 -11.87 -9.66
C PHE A 62 -7.88 -12.34 -10.29
N PRO A 63 -7.85 -12.53 -11.63
CA PRO A 63 -6.60 -12.78 -12.34
C PRO A 63 -5.65 -11.58 -12.19
N ALA A 64 -4.36 -11.83 -12.44
CA ALA A 64 -3.36 -10.77 -12.41
C ALA A 64 -3.70 -9.67 -13.44
N PRO A 65 -3.77 -8.40 -13.03
CA PRO A 65 -3.90 -7.30 -13.98
C PRO A 65 -2.67 -7.22 -14.89
N LYS A 66 -2.84 -6.67 -16.09
CA LYS A 66 -1.72 -6.47 -17.02
C LYS A 66 -0.61 -5.65 -16.35
N GLY A 67 0.63 -6.12 -16.44
CA GLY A 67 1.79 -5.47 -15.82
C GLY A 67 2.04 -5.86 -14.36
N PHE A 68 1.24 -6.77 -13.80
CA PHE A 68 1.40 -7.31 -12.45
C PHE A 68 1.79 -8.80 -12.49
N PRO A 69 2.53 -9.31 -11.48
CA PRO A 69 2.88 -10.72 -11.39
C PRO A 69 1.68 -11.59 -10.98
N ASP A 70 1.70 -12.87 -11.37
CA ASP A 70 0.74 -13.84 -10.86
C ASP A 70 0.91 -14.08 -9.36
N MET A 71 -0.22 -14.11 -8.67
CA MET A 71 -0.23 -14.37 -7.23
C MET A 71 0.08 -15.84 -6.92
N LYS A 72 0.90 -16.06 -5.89
CA LYS A 72 1.36 -17.38 -5.44
C LYS A 72 1.11 -17.54 -3.93
N TYR A 73 1.34 -18.74 -3.40
CA TYR A 73 1.37 -18.99 -1.95
C TYR A 73 0.06 -18.67 -1.21
N GLY A 74 -1.08 -18.87 -1.88
CA GLY A 74 -2.40 -18.61 -1.30
C GLY A 74 -2.74 -17.12 -1.19
N TYR A 75 -2.02 -16.26 -1.91
CA TYR A 75 -2.45 -14.89 -2.20
C TYR A 75 -3.32 -14.85 -3.46
N SER A 76 -4.14 -13.82 -3.54
CA SER A 76 -4.94 -13.49 -4.72
C SER A 76 -5.10 -11.98 -4.83
N TYR A 77 -5.29 -11.49 -6.05
CA TYR A 77 -5.74 -10.11 -6.26
C TYR A 77 -7.18 -9.97 -5.82
N GLN A 78 -7.46 -8.84 -5.17
CA GLN A 78 -8.75 -8.48 -4.62
C GLN A 78 -9.07 -7.02 -4.93
N ARG A 79 -10.32 -6.64 -4.74
CA ARG A 79 -10.76 -5.26 -4.84
C ARG A 79 -10.85 -4.66 -3.44
N ILE A 80 -10.31 -3.46 -3.26
CA ILE A 80 -10.33 -2.74 -1.98
C ILE A 80 -10.89 -1.31 -2.19
N PRO A 81 -11.41 -0.64 -1.15
CA PRO A 81 -11.76 0.78 -1.18
C PRO A 81 -10.61 1.65 -1.68
N LEU A 82 -10.97 2.85 -2.15
CA LEU A 82 -9.96 3.88 -2.36
C LEU A 82 -9.29 4.25 -1.03
N ARG A 83 -7.97 4.34 -1.04
CA ARG A 83 -7.19 4.96 0.05
C ARG A 83 -6.85 6.41 -0.30
N LYS A 84 -6.45 7.18 0.71
CA LYS A 84 -5.99 8.57 0.57
C LYS A 84 -4.97 8.71 -0.56
N GLY A 85 -5.17 9.71 -1.40
CA GLY A 85 -4.40 9.93 -2.62
C GLY A 85 -5.16 10.81 -3.60
N TYR A 86 -4.82 10.69 -4.87
CA TYR A 86 -5.37 11.50 -5.95
C TYR A 86 -5.77 10.63 -7.13
N ILE A 87 -6.85 11.01 -7.80
CA ILE A 87 -7.30 10.38 -9.04
C ILE A 87 -7.23 11.42 -10.14
N TYR A 88 -6.56 11.07 -11.23
CA TYR A 88 -6.52 11.89 -12.44
C TYR A 88 -7.40 11.26 -13.50
N ALA A 89 -8.27 12.07 -14.10
CA ALA A 89 -9.20 11.66 -15.12
C ALA A 89 -9.05 12.52 -16.37
N TYR A 90 -8.95 11.91 -17.54
CA TYR A 90 -9.05 12.60 -18.83
C TYR A 90 -10.26 12.05 -19.61
N PHE A 91 -11.22 12.92 -19.87
CA PHE A 91 -12.44 12.62 -20.62
C PHE A 91 -12.24 13.03 -22.07
N GLU A 92 -12.06 12.05 -22.95
CA GLU A 92 -12.12 12.25 -24.38
C GLU A 92 -13.58 12.47 -24.80
N LYS A 93 -13.84 13.57 -25.51
CA LYS A 93 -15.18 13.97 -25.91
C LYS A 93 -15.45 13.65 -27.37
N HIS A 94 -16.71 13.40 -27.72
CA HIS A 94 -17.09 13.14 -29.13
C HIS A 94 -16.83 14.33 -30.06
N ASN A 95 -17.17 15.55 -29.62
CA ASN A 95 -17.27 16.72 -30.50
C ASN A 95 -16.41 17.92 -30.03
N THR A 96 -15.66 17.78 -28.94
CA THR A 96 -14.91 18.88 -28.33
C THR A 96 -13.53 18.42 -27.88
N ALA A 97 -12.67 19.36 -27.52
CA ALA A 97 -11.44 19.04 -26.79
C ALA A 97 -11.77 18.22 -25.53
N GLY A 98 -10.84 17.33 -25.17
CA GLY A 98 -10.95 16.55 -23.95
C GLY A 98 -10.88 17.42 -22.71
N ILE A 99 -11.46 16.92 -21.62
CA ILE A 99 -11.49 17.63 -20.34
C ILE A 99 -10.72 16.80 -19.33
N PHE A 100 -9.79 17.43 -18.61
CA PHE A 100 -9.15 16.78 -17.47
C PHE A 100 -9.86 17.16 -16.16
N LYS A 101 -9.86 16.23 -15.20
CA LYS A 101 -10.28 16.47 -13.83
C LYS A 101 -9.30 15.80 -12.87
N GLU A 102 -9.16 16.42 -11.72
CA GLU A 102 -8.36 15.91 -10.61
C GLU A 102 -9.26 15.76 -9.40
N TYR A 103 -9.13 14.64 -8.70
CA TYR A 103 -9.89 14.37 -7.49
C TYR A 103 -8.95 14.03 -6.35
N GLU A 104 -9.20 14.60 -5.19
CA GLU A 104 -8.58 14.17 -3.93
C GLU A 104 -9.45 13.09 -3.30
N VAL A 105 -8.84 11.97 -2.90
CA VAL A 105 -9.50 10.90 -2.16
C VAL A 105 -9.45 11.21 -0.67
N THR A 106 -10.61 11.24 -0.03
CA THR A 106 -10.73 11.47 1.42
C THR A 106 -10.38 10.20 2.20
N ASN A 107 -10.16 10.33 3.51
CA ASN A 107 -9.91 9.18 4.40
C ASN A 107 -11.07 8.16 4.41
N GLU A 108 -12.26 8.57 3.96
CA GLU A 108 -13.47 7.74 3.92
C GLU A 108 -13.71 7.09 2.54
N GLY A 109 -12.77 7.24 1.60
CA GLY A 109 -12.90 6.70 0.23
C GLY A 109 -13.84 7.51 -0.67
N GLY A 110 -14.33 8.66 -0.20
CA GLY A 110 -15.00 9.65 -1.03
C GLY A 110 -14.00 10.42 -1.89
N ILE A 111 -14.50 11.07 -2.94
CA ILE A 111 -13.69 11.87 -3.86
C ILE A 111 -14.17 13.32 -3.87
N VAL A 112 -13.22 14.26 -3.86
CA VAL A 112 -13.46 15.70 -3.90
C VAL A 112 -12.81 16.24 -5.17
N ASN A 113 -13.61 16.83 -6.06
CA ASN A 113 -13.10 17.44 -7.29
C ASN A 113 -12.28 18.69 -6.96
N LEU A 114 -11.04 18.76 -7.46
CA LEU A 114 -10.16 19.90 -7.36
C LEU A 114 -10.35 20.76 -8.62
N VAL A 115 -11.02 21.91 -8.44
CA VAL A 115 -11.48 22.76 -9.53
C VAL A 115 -10.42 23.80 -9.88
N TRP A 116 -10.04 23.79 -11.16
CA TRP A 116 -9.00 24.62 -11.74
C TRP A 116 -9.51 25.80 -12.59
N SER A 117 -10.81 25.87 -12.83
CA SER A 117 -11.43 26.80 -13.80
C SER A 117 -11.32 28.28 -13.44
N ASP A 118 -11.02 28.60 -12.17
CA ASP A 118 -10.95 29.97 -11.65
C ASP A 118 -9.49 30.44 -11.49
N MET A 119 -8.53 29.94 -12.31
CA MET A 119 -7.09 30.27 -12.22
C MET A 119 -6.75 31.77 -12.44
N GLU A 120 -7.69 32.59 -12.90
CA GLU A 120 -7.53 34.06 -12.92
C GLU A 120 -7.65 34.68 -11.52
N ASN A 121 -8.23 33.95 -10.55
CA ASN A 121 -8.20 34.36 -9.15
C ASN A 121 -6.79 34.12 -8.60
N PRO A 122 -6.05 35.17 -8.17
CA PRO A 122 -4.68 35.02 -7.68
C PRO A 122 -4.58 34.18 -6.40
N ARG A 123 -5.70 33.88 -5.73
CA ARG A 123 -5.76 32.98 -4.57
C ARG A 123 -5.92 31.50 -4.92
N ILE A 124 -6.15 31.18 -6.21
CA ILE A 124 -6.30 29.80 -6.68
C ILE A 124 -5.04 29.45 -7.45
N SER A 125 -4.21 28.62 -6.84
CA SER A 125 -2.98 28.11 -7.46
C SER A 125 -3.01 26.59 -7.56
N TRP A 126 -2.01 26.00 -8.23
CA TRP A 126 -1.82 24.55 -8.23
C TRP A 126 -1.80 24.00 -6.81
N GLU A 127 -1.14 24.69 -5.89
CA GLU A 127 -1.00 24.33 -4.48
C GLU A 127 -2.29 24.53 -3.67
N THR A 128 -3.19 25.43 -4.10
CA THR A 128 -4.39 25.83 -3.37
C THR A 128 -5.65 25.79 -4.25
N PRO A 129 -6.03 24.60 -4.76
CA PRO A 129 -7.21 24.46 -5.61
C PRO A 129 -8.50 24.73 -4.83
N LYS A 130 -9.54 25.15 -5.55
CA LYS A 130 -10.90 25.19 -5.00
C LYS A 130 -11.44 23.76 -4.90
N LYS A 131 -11.99 23.41 -3.75
CA LYS A 131 -12.58 22.09 -3.51
C LYS A 131 -14.09 22.14 -3.75
N ASP A 132 -14.60 21.22 -4.56
CA ASP A 132 -16.03 21.03 -4.76
C ASP A 132 -16.65 20.21 -3.60
N ARG A 133 -17.95 19.94 -3.66
CA ARG A 133 -18.61 19.03 -2.74
C ARG A 133 -18.07 17.60 -2.92
N MET A 134 -17.83 16.91 -1.80
CA MET A 134 -17.51 15.49 -1.79
C MET A 134 -18.61 14.66 -2.49
N THR A 135 -18.18 13.73 -3.34
CA THR A 135 -19.00 12.72 -4.02
C THR A 135 -18.33 11.36 -3.87
N ASN A 136 -18.99 10.29 -4.30
CA ASN A 136 -18.45 8.92 -4.28
C ASN A 136 -18.27 8.32 -5.68
N TYR A 137 -18.57 9.12 -6.71
CA TYR A 137 -18.59 8.66 -8.09
C TYR A 137 -18.22 9.78 -9.06
N ILE A 138 -17.74 9.35 -10.22
CA ILE A 138 -17.54 10.17 -11.41
C ILE A 138 -18.76 10.01 -12.32
N VAL A 139 -19.21 11.10 -12.93
CA VAL A 139 -20.34 11.07 -13.89
C VAL A 139 -19.79 10.94 -15.30
N LEU A 140 -20.20 9.88 -16.01
CA LEU A 140 -19.99 9.70 -17.45
C LEU A 140 -21.28 10.05 -18.19
N ARG A 141 -21.21 10.93 -19.19
CA ARG A 141 -22.35 11.45 -19.94
C ARG A 141 -22.38 10.86 -21.35
N LYS A 142 -23.43 10.11 -21.69
CA LYS A 142 -23.55 9.35 -22.94
C LYS A 142 -23.40 10.19 -24.21
N GLN A 143 -23.91 11.41 -24.19
CA GLN A 143 -23.88 12.29 -25.35
C GLN A 143 -22.51 12.98 -25.57
N TYR A 144 -21.65 12.99 -24.56
CA TYR A 144 -20.43 13.80 -24.57
C TYR A 144 -19.16 12.97 -24.42
N ASP A 145 -19.16 11.97 -23.55
CA ASP A 145 -18.00 11.19 -23.16
C ASP A 145 -17.83 9.97 -24.07
N LYS A 146 -16.73 9.94 -24.82
CA LYS A 146 -16.36 8.83 -25.69
C LYS A 146 -15.54 7.80 -24.92
N LYS A 147 -14.47 8.28 -24.27
CA LYS A 147 -13.49 7.46 -23.57
C LYS A 147 -13.00 8.19 -22.32
N VAL A 148 -12.78 7.46 -21.24
CA VAL A 148 -12.19 8.02 -20.02
C VAL A 148 -10.88 7.32 -19.69
N TRP A 149 -9.86 8.10 -19.36
CA TRP A 149 -8.57 7.61 -18.87
C TRP A 149 -8.49 7.93 -17.38
N LEU A 150 -8.15 6.95 -16.56
CA LEU A 150 -8.16 7.04 -15.11
C LEU A 150 -6.86 6.48 -14.53
N VAL A 151 -6.41 7.09 -13.45
CA VAL A 151 -5.24 6.63 -12.72
C VAL A 151 -5.29 7.09 -11.29
N PHE A 152 -4.85 6.22 -10.38
CA PHE A 152 -4.61 6.55 -8.99
C PHE A 152 -3.13 6.91 -8.77
N SER A 153 -2.89 7.89 -7.91
CA SER A 153 -1.58 8.22 -7.38
C SER A 153 -1.68 8.47 -5.86
N PRO A 154 -0.77 7.91 -5.04
CA PRO A 154 -0.73 8.22 -3.61
C PRO A 154 -0.35 9.67 -3.31
N ILE A 155 0.21 10.37 -4.29
CA ILE A 155 0.62 11.76 -4.19
C ILE A 155 -0.02 12.61 -5.27
N ARG A 156 0.05 13.92 -5.05
CA ARG A 156 -0.39 14.87 -6.04
C ARG A 156 0.71 15.09 -7.07
N TRP A 157 0.38 14.93 -8.34
CA TRP A 157 1.25 15.28 -9.45
C TRP A 157 1.57 16.78 -9.47
N SER A 158 2.78 17.10 -9.94
CA SER A 158 3.09 18.48 -10.30
C SER A 158 2.27 18.89 -11.52
N LYS A 159 2.00 20.19 -11.66
CA LYS A 159 1.28 20.74 -12.82
C LYS A 159 1.90 20.27 -14.14
N GLN A 160 3.22 20.43 -14.27
CA GLN A 160 3.97 20.06 -15.47
C GLN A 160 3.86 18.56 -15.79
N TYR A 161 3.95 17.69 -14.78
CA TYR A 161 3.81 16.25 -14.99
C TYR A 161 2.37 15.87 -15.38
N ALA A 162 1.38 16.45 -14.69
CA ALA A 162 -0.03 16.25 -15.02
C ALA A 162 -0.35 16.71 -16.45
N GLU A 163 0.10 17.90 -16.86
CA GLU A 163 -0.07 18.42 -18.22
C GLU A 163 0.63 17.54 -19.26
N LYS A 164 1.84 17.04 -18.97
CA LYS A 164 2.56 16.12 -19.85
C LYS A 164 1.77 14.82 -20.07
N VAL A 165 1.34 14.17 -19.00
CA VAL A 165 0.63 12.89 -19.09
C VAL A 165 -0.75 13.09 -19.70
N LEU A 166 -1.53 14.05 -19.22
CA LEU A 166 -2.91 14.27 -19.67
C LEU A 166 -2.97 14.84 -21.08
N GLY A 167 -1.96 15.59 -21.52
CA GLY A 167 -1.87 16.17 -22.87
C GLY A 167 -1.37 15.22 -23.95
N ASN A 168 -0.71 14.11 -23.59
CA ASN A 168 -0.08 13.20 -24.56
C ASN A 168 -0.66 11.78 -24.47
N GLU A 169 -1.25 11.30 -25.57
CA GLU A 169 -1.87 9.97 -25.63
C GLU A 169 -0.90 8.80 -25.40
N GLU A 170 0.34 8.91 -25.87
CA GLU A 170 1.36 7.90 -25.64
C GLU A 170 1.71 7.79 -24.15
N GLU A 171 1.79 8.93 -23.45
CA GLU A 171 2.04 8.96 -22.01
C GLU A 171 0.82 8.45 -21.22
N ARG A 172 -0.42 8.76 -21.66
CA ARG A 172 -1.64 8.19 -21.08
C ARG A 172 -1.67 6.67 -21.21
N ASN A 173 -1.35 6.13 -22.39
CA ASN A 173 -1.30 4.68 -22.62
C ASN A 173 -0.29 3.97 -21.72
N LYS A 174 0.82 4.64 -21.36
CA LYS A 174 1.81 4.08 -20.43
C LYS A 174 1.32 4.12 -18.99
N ARG A 175 0.75 5.25 -18.53
CA ARG A 175 0.51 5.50 -17.09
C ARG A 175 -0.92 5.23 -16.62
N MET A 176 -1.93 5.34 -17.49
CA MET A 176 -3.35 5.35 -17.14
C MET A 176 -4.08 4.11 -17.66
N GLN A 177 -5.16 3.73 -16.97
CA GLN A 177 -6.14 2.76 -17.46
C GLN A 177 -7.21 3.48 -18.27
N SER A 178 -7.73 2.85 -19.32
CA SER A 178 -8.71 3.47 -20.21
C SER A 178 -9.98 2.66 -20.31
N LEU A 179 -11.11 3.34 -20.45
CA LEU A 179 -12.43 2.75 -20.55
C LEU A 179 -13.23 3.42 -21.68
N GLU A 180 -13.76 2.62 -22.59
CA GLU A 180 -14.71 3.08 -23.61
C GLU A 180 -16.08 3.30 -22.97
N CYS A 181 -16.62 4.51 -23.07
CA CYS A 181 -17.84 4.87 -22.34
C CYS A 181 -19.09 4.22 -22.96
N GLU A 182 -19.11 4.00 -24.28
CA GLU A 182 -20.28 3.45 -24.98
C GLU A 182 -20.70 2.06 -24.46
N THR A 183 -19.74 1.17 -24.18
CA THR A 183 -20.02 -0.19 -23.66
C THR A 183 -20.57 -0.14 -22.24
N CYS A 184 -20.09 0.80 -21.42
CA CYS A 184 -20.54 0.99 -20.05
C CYS A 184 -22.02 1.35 -19.98
N PHE A 185 -22.52 2.16 -20.94
CA PHE A 185 -23.94 2.48 -21.04
C PHE A 185 -24.83 1.30 -21.47
N LYS A 186 -24.23 0.18 -21.90
CA LYS A 186 -24.93 -1.07 -22.22
C LYS A 186 -24.83 -2.10 -21.09
N GLY A 187 -24.17 -1.74 -19.97
CA GLY A 187 -23.86 -2.67 -18.89
C GLY A 187 -22.75 -3.66 -19.21
N GLU A 188 -21.96 -3.39 -20.24
CA GLU A 188 -20.80 -4.21 -20.63
C GLU A 188 -19.53 -3.57 -20.07
N TYR A 189 -18.80 -4.33 -19.26
CA TYR A 189 -17.60 -3.87 -18.58
C TYR A 189 -16.37 -4.63 -19.07
N ASP A 190 -15.22 -3.97 -19.02
CA ASP A 190 -13.93 -4.64 -19.20
C ASP A 190 -13.56 -5.46 -17.95
N ASN A 191 -12.38 -6.08 -17.96
CA ASN A 191 -11.89 -6.90 -16.84
C ASN A 191 -11.63 -6.10 -15.54
N HIS A 192 -11.70 -4.77 -15.60
CA HIS A 192 -11.49 -3.87 -14.47
C HIS A 192 -12.81 -3.32 -13.91
N GLY A 193 -13.88 -3.33 -14.72
CA GLY A 193 -15.22 -2.93 -14.34
C GLY A 193 -16.08 -4.09 -13.79
N PHE A 194 -17.10 -3.74 -13.01
CA PHE A 194 -18.08 -4.69 -12.47
C PHE A 194 -19.35 -3.97 -12.02
N ALA A 195 -20.48 -4.69 -12.00
CA ALA A 195 -21.74 -4.10 -11.58
C ALA A 195 -21.72 -3.69 -10.10
N VAL A 196 -22.50 -2.67 -9.74
CA VAL A 196 -22.62 -2.21 -8.35
C VAL A 196 -23.03 -3.33 -7.40
N GLU A 197 -23.84 -4.29 -7.84
CA GLU A 197 -24.26 -5.44 -7.03
C GLU A 197 -23.11 -6.40 -6.69
N GLU A 198 -22.12 -6.50 -7.58
CA GLU A 198 -20.93 -7.35 -7.41
C GLU A 198 -19.91 -6.74 -6.45
N ALA A 199 -20.09 -5.47 -6.03
CA ALA A 199 -19.21 -4.80 -5.07
C ALA A 199 -19.21 -5.41 -3.66
N LYS A 200 -20.05 -6.41 -3.42
CA LYS A 200 -19.95 -7.31 -2.25
C LYS A 200 -18.60 -8.04 -2.16
N SER A 201 -17.90 -8.18 -3.28
CA SER A 201 -16.55 -8.76 -3.35
C SER A 201 -15.43 -7.80 -2.91
N ILE A 202 -15.74 -6.52 -2.63
CA ILE A 202 -14.75 -5.55 -2.18
C ILE A 202 -14.38 -5.83 -0.71
N LEU A 203 -13.09 -6.02 -0.46
CA LEU A 203 -12.51 -6.15 0.88
C LEU A 203 -12.29 -4.78 1.49
N VAL A 204 -12.73 -4.57 2.72
CA VAL A 204 -12.56 -3.31 3.41
C VAL A 204 -11.27 -3.32 4.23
N SER A 205 -10.37 -2.39 3.94
CA SER A 205 -9.17 -2.09 4.75
C SER A 205 -9.18 -0.64 5.17
N PRO A 206 -8.97 -0.31 6.45
CA PRO A 206 -8.71 1.07 6.81
C PRO A 206 -7.37 1.53 6.21
N PRO A 207 -7.22 2.83 5.93
CA PRO A 207 -5.93 3.41 5.56
C PRO A 207 -4.89 3.19 6.66
N TRP A 208 -3.62 3.02 6.29
CA TRP A 208 -2.53 2.90 7.27
C TRP A 208 -2.41 4.15 8.17
N ASP A 209 -2.63 5.34 7.61
CA ASP A 209 -2.73 6.61 8.35
C ASP A 209 -3.83 6.57 9.44
N TYR A 210 -4.93 5.85 9.18
CA TYR A 210 -6.01 5.66 10.14
C TYR A 210 -5.62 4.71 11.28
N LEU A 211 -4.61 3.86 11.08
CA LEU A 211 -4.06 3.00 12.11
C LEU A 211 -3.03 3.74 12.97
N THR A 212 -2.21 4.60 12.36
CA THR A 212 -1.15 5.37 13.07
C THR A 212 -1.70 6.57 13.85
N GLU A 213 -2.63 7.35 13.28
CA GLU A 213 -3.22 8.53 13.96
C GLU A 213 -4.01 8.14 15.23
N PHE A 214 -4.41 6.87 15.31
CA PHE A 214 -5.05 6.32 16.49
C PHE A 214 -4.10 5.48 17.37
N SER A 215 -2.99 4.92 16.86
CA SER A 215 -1.99 4.24 17.70
C SER A 215 -1.38 5.18 18.74
N ASP A 216 -1.23 6.46 18.42
CA ASP A 216 -0.74 7.50 19.36
C ASP A 216 -1.70 7.74 20.55
N LYS A 217 -2.98 7.37 20.41
CA LYS A 217 -3.99 7.46 21.47
C LYS A 217 -4.06 6.21 22.35
N VAL A 218 -3.44 5.10 21.94
CA VAL A 218 -3.47 3.83 22.69
C VAL A 218 -2.23 3.72 23.59
N LYS A 219 -2.21 4.52 24.66
CA LYS A 219 -1.20 4.40 25.74
C LYS A 219 -1.58 3.39 26.85
N ALA A 220 -2.55 2.50 26.64
CA ALA A 220 -2.95 1.56 27.70
C ALA A 220 -3.54 0.24 27.17
N GLY A 221 -2.79 -0.85 27.29
CA GLY A 221 -3.26 -2.21 27.65
C GLY A 221 -4.21 -3.00 26.74
N ASN A 222 -5.07 -2.38 25.91
CA ASN A 222 -6.15 -3.05 25.17
C ASN A 222 -6.07 -2.83 23.65
N TYR A 223 -4.86 -2.89 23.08
CA TYR A 223 -4.60 -2.67 21.65
C TYR A 223 -5.52 -3.52 20.75
N LEU A 224 -5.71 -4.81 21.07
CA LEU A 224 -6.50 -5.74 20.24
C LEU A 224 -8.01 -5.46 20.25
N GLU A 225 -8.60 -5.13 21.41
CA GLU A 225 -10.03 -4.78 21.50
C GLU A 225 -10.32 -3.46 20.78
N TRP A 226 -9.38 -2.52 20.89
CA TRP A 226 -9.49 -1.19 20.29
C TRP A 226 -9.28 -1.23 18.77
N GLU A 227 -8.28 -1.99 18.28
CA GLU A 227 -8.09 -2.29 16.85
C GLU A 227 -9.41 -2.78 16.24
N ASN A 228 -9.99 -3.81 16.85
CA ASN A 228 -11.21 -4.45 16.36
C ASN A 228 -12.41 -3.49 16.31
N ALA A 229 -12.54 -2.58 17.29
CA ALA A 229 -13.60 -1.57 17.29
C ALA A 229 -13.42 -0.54 16.16
N SER A 230 -12.19 -0.10 15.90
CA SER A 230 -11.87 0.86 14.84
C SER A 230 -12.03 0.25 13.45
N TYR A 231 -11.58 -0.98 13.25
CA TYR A 231 -11.83 -1.74 12.03
C TYR A 231 -13.33 -1.90 11.76
N LYS A 232 -14.09 -2.26 12.79
CA LYS A 232 -15.55 -2.40 12.68
C LYS A 232 -16.23 -1.09 12.33
N ALA A 233 -15.84 0.02 12.94
CA ALA A 233 -16.41 1.34 12.63
C ALA A 233 -16.14 1.77 11.19
N TYR A 234 -14.92 1.53 10.68
CA TYR A 234 -14.57 1.79 9.28
C TYR A 234 -15.39 0.91 8.33
N PHE A 235 -15.50 -0.38 8.66
CA PHE A 235 -16.31 -1.35 7.94
C PHE A 235 -17.79 -0.97 7.84
N ASP A 236 -18.42 -0.67 8.97
CA ASP A 236 -19.85 -0.34 9.05
C ASP A 236 -20.18 0.91 8.21
N ARG A 237 -19.28 1.90 8.19
CA ARG A 237 -19.44 3.09 7.34
C ARG A 237 -19.38 2.76 5.86
N TYR A 238 -18.38 2.00 5.43
CA TYR A 238 -18.23 1.62 4.02
C TYR A 238 -19.39 0.75 3.54
N LYS A 239 -19.83 -0.19 4.38
CA LYS A 239 -21.04 -0.99 4.15
C LYS A 239 -22.27 -0.09 3.94
N GLY A 240 -22.49 0.89 4.81
CA GLY A 240 -23.60 1.83 4.68
C GLY A 240 -23.53 2.70 3.41
N GLN A 241 -22.33 3.04 2.93
CA GLN A 241 -22.15 3.74 1.65
C GLN A 241 -22.49 2.85 0.46
N TYR A 242 -22.02 1.59 0.47
CA TYR A 242 -22.36 0.60 -0.53
C TYR A 242 -23.88 0.37 -0.63
N GLU A 243 -24.56 0.16 0.50
CA GLU A 243 -26.00 -0.06 0.54
C GLU A 243 -26.79 1.11 -0.06
N LYS A 244 -26.34 2.36 0.19
CA LYS A 244 -26.91 3.56 -0.44
C LYS A 244 -26.71 3.54 -1.96
N ASN A 245 -25.52 3.16 -2.44
CA ASN A 245 -25.23 3.08 -3.87
C ASN A 245 -26.12 2.02 -4.56
N CYS A 246 -26.30 0.84 -3.95
CA CYS A 246 -27.22 -0.19 -4.45
C CYS A 246 -28.69 0.25 -4.45
N ALA A 247 -29.13 0.95 -3.42
CA ALA A 247 -30.50 1.46 -3.34
C ALA A 247 -30.81 2.47 -4.46
N LEU A 248 -29.82 3.25 -4.90
CA LEU A 248 -29.97 4.17 -6.03
C LEU A 248 -30.21 3.47 -7.38
N LYS A 249 -29.76 2.22 -7.54
CA LYS A 249 -29.94 1.41 -8.76
C LYS A 249 -31.33 0.76 -8.85
N LYS A 250 -31.90 0.29 -7.74
CA LYS A 250 -33.21 -0.40 -7.71
C LYS A 250 -34.40 0.42 -8.25
N GLY A 251 -34.26 1.74 -8.39
CA GLY A 251 -35.32 2.63 -8.86
C GLY A 251 -35.41 2.81 -10.38
N ASP A 252 -34.51 2.23 -11.17
CA ASP A 252 -34.41 2.52 -12.61
C ASP A 252 -33.81 1.32 -13.38
N ALA A 253 -34.60 0.71 -14.27
CA ALA A 253 -34.23 -0.52 -14.97
C ALA A 253 -33.09 -0.33 -15.99
N ASP A 254 -32.85 0.92 -16.41
CA ASP A 254 -31.82 1.31 -17.38
C ASP A 254 -30.56 1.89 -16.69
N ASN A 255 -30.47 1.83 -15.36
CA ASN A 255 -29.32 2.35 -14.62
C ASN A 255 -28.14 1.35 -14.62
N HIS A 256 -27.18 1.60 -15.50
CA HIS A 256 -25.92 0.85 -15.64
C HIS A 256 -24.76 1.42 -14.79
N ASP A 257 -25.05 2.01 -13.63
CA ASP A 257 -24.06 2.38 -12.62
C ASP A 257 -23.12 1.18 -12.31
N PHE A 258 -21.81 1.43 -12.22
CA PHE A 258 -20.78 0.38 -12.10
C PHE A 258 -19.53 0.86 -11.34
N TYR A 259 -18.71 -0.08 -10.91
CA TYR A 259 -17.39 0.20 -10.32
C TYR A 259 -16.28 -0.08 -11.33
N PHE A 260 -15.15 0.61 -11.19
CA PHE A 260 -13.91 0.33 -11.90
C PHE A 260 -12.73 0.22 -10.91
N SER A 261 -11.88 -0.79 -11.07
CA SER A 261 -10.72 -1.02 -10.21
C SER A 261 -9.45 -0.40 -10.80
N LEU A 262 -8.87 0.57 -10.09
CA LEU A 262 -7.62 1.23 -10.46
C LEU A 262 -6.41 0.48 -9.89
N PHE A 263 -5.27 0.58 -10.57
CA PHE A 263 -4.01 0.02 -10.13
C PHE A 263 -3.40 0.83 -8.97
N ASP A 264 -3.00 0.15 -7.92
CA ASP A 264 -2.24 0.70 -6.79
C ASP A 264 -1.10 -0.26 -6.37
N PRO A 265 -0.03 -0.35 -7.17
CA PRO A 265 1.08 -1.27 -6.88
C PRO A 265 1.83 -0.93 -5.58
N GLN A 266 1.83 0.34 -5.17
CA GLN A 266 2.39 0.75 -3.88
C GLN A 266 1.51 0.29 -2.72
N GLY A 267 0.18 0.42 -2.82
CA GLY A 267 -0.74 -0.10 -1.79
C GLY A 267 -0.66 -1.62 -1.65
N ILE A 268 -0.44 -2.35 -2.75
CA ILE A 268 -0.15 -3.79 -2.70
C ILE A 268 1.15 -4.07 -1.94
N ALA A 269 2.22 -3.31 -2.21
CA ALA A 269 3.49 -3.44 -1.50
C ALA A 269 3.36 -3.09 -0.01
N ASP A 270 2.57 -2.07 0.34
CA ASP A 270 2.24 -1.68 1.72
C ASP A 270 1.59 -2.87 2.46
N ILE A 271 0.58 -3.52 1.87
CA ILE A 271 -0.11 -4.69 2.45
C ILE A 271 0.86 -5.86 2.67
N LEU A 272 1.69 -6.17 1.67
CA LEU A 272 2.67 -7.26 1.79
C LEU A 272 3.73 -6.96 2.88
N CYS A 273 4.13 -5.70 3.05
CA CYS A 273 5.03 -5.30 4.12
C CYS A 273 4.38 -5.45 5.49
N ALA A 274 3.11 -5.07 5.63
CA ALA A 274 2.34 -5.29 6.86
C ALA A 274 2.27 -6.78 7.20
N ASP A 275 1.99 -7.64 6.22
CA ASP A 275 1.98 -9.09 6.42
C ASP A 275 3.35 -9.65 6.82
N ILE A 276 4.44 -9.17 6.22
CA ILE A 276 5.82 -9.54 6.65
C ILE A 276 6.02 -9.14 8.11
N ALA A 277 5.62 -7.94 8.52
CA ALA A 277 5.78 -7.47 9.88
C ALA A 277 4.97 -8.31 10.88
N ILE A 278 3.72 -8.66 10.56
CA ILE A 278 2.85 -9.51 11.38
C ILE A 278 3.47 -10.90 11.56
N GLU A 279 3.89 -11.54 10.47
CA GLU A 279 4.47 -12.89 10.55
C GLU A 279 5.84 -12.89 11.24
N THR A 280 6.63 -11.83 11.07
CA THR A 280 7.88 -11.59 11.81
C THR A 280 7.61 -11.47 13.31
N ARG A 281 6.59 -10.70 13.72
CA ARG A 281 6.14 -10.60 15.11
C ARG A 281 5.69 -11.95 15.64
N ASN A 282 4.91 -12.72 14.88
CA ASN A 282 4.48 -14.06 15.28
C ASN A 282 5.68 -15.01 15.47
N LEU A 283 6.71 -14.92 14.64
CA LEU A 283 7.94 -15.68 14.81
C LEU A 283 8.69 -15.29 16.09
N LEU A 284 8.82 -13.99 16.36
CA LEU A 284 9.40 -13.49 17.62
C LEU A 284 8.63 -13.98 18.84
N VAL A 285 7.30 -13.85 18.83
CA VAL A 285 6.44 -14.33 19.91
C VAL A 285 6.57 -15.84 20.11
N MET A 286 6.71 -16.60 19.02
CA MET A 286 6.94 -18.04 19.09
C MET A 286 8.29 -18.38 19.74
N VAL A 287 9.33 -17.61 19.48
CA VAL A 287 10.64 -17.78 20.14
C VAL A 287 10.54 -17.43 21.62
N GLU A 288 9.89 -16.32 21.95
CA GLU A 288 9.75 -15.86 23.34
C GLU A 288 8.77 -16.72 24.16
N SER A 289 7.80 -17.38 23.53
CA SER A 289 6.89 -18.30 24.22
C SER A 289 7.61 -19.53 24.75
N MET A 290 8.69 -19.98 24.09
CA MET A 290 9.53 -21.07 24.62
C MET A 290 10.14 -20.70 25.98
N LYS A 291 10.59 -19.45 26.14
CA LYS A 291 11.27 -18.95 27.34
C LYS A 291 10.30 -18.52 28.45
N THR A 292 9.09 -18.09 28.08
CA THR A 292 8.05 -17.68 29.03
C THR A 292 7.11 -18.80 29.44
N GLY A 293 6.99 -19.86 28.63
CA GLY A 293 6.00 -20.92 28.79
C GLY A 293 4.55 -20.48 28.54
N ASP A 294 4.34 -19.22 28.14
CA ASP A 294 3.02 -18.59 28.01
C ASP A 294 3.01 -17.62 26.82
N ILE A 295 2.21 -17.94 25.81
CA ILE A 295 2.10 -17.15 24.58
C ILE A 295 1.54 -15.74 24.82
N THR A 296 0.64 -15.55 25.79
CA THR A 296 0.08 -14.24 26.12
C THR A 296 1.13 -13.36 26.79
N LYS A 297 1.98 -13.92 27.66
CA LYS A 297 3.13 -13.19 28.21
C LYS A 297 4.16 -12.86 27.13
N ALA A 298 4.42 -13.78 26.20
CA ALA A 298 5.32 -13.54 25.08
C ALA A 298 4.85 -12.36 24.20
N TYR A 299 3.56 -12.29 23.86
CA TYR A 299 3.00 -11.14 23.15
C TYR A 299 3.26 -9.82 23.90
N LYS A 300 2.95 -9.76 25.19
CA LYS A 300 3.17 -8.56 26.02
C LYS A 300 4.63 -8.11 26.01
N LYS A 301 5.58 -9.05 26.09
CA LYS A 301 7.02 -8.74 26.06
C LYS A 301 7.48 -8.22 24.70
N VAL A 302 7.06 -8.88 23.61
CA VAL A 302 7.42 -8.46 22.25
C VAL A 302 6.86 -7.06 21.96
N ASP A 303 5.62 -6.80 22.35
CA ASP A 303 4.96 -5.51 22.11
C ASP A 303 5.56 -4.36 22.96
N ALA A 304 6.02 -4.68 24.18
CA ALA A 304 6.71 -3.74 25.04
C ALA A 304 8.20 -3.55 24.67
N ASN A 305 8.70 -4.29 23.66
CA ASN A 305 10.12 -4.39 23.33
C ASN A 305 11.01 -4.76 24.55
N ALA A 306 10.45 -5.57 25.47
CA ALA A 306 11.07 -5.97 26.74
C ALA A 306 11.64 -7.40 26.64
N LEU A 307 12.59 -7.58 25.70
CA LEU A 307 13.25 -8.86 25.39
C LEU A 307 14.52 -9.09 26.25
N ASP A 308 14.74 -8.26 27.27
CA ASP A 308 15.98 -8.09 28.04
C ASP A 308 16.24 -9.13 29.14
N GLY A 309 15.74 -10.37 28.97
CA GLY A 309 16.16 -11.49 29.81
C GLY A 309 15.51 -11.58 31.19
N ASN A 310 14.63 -10.64 31.57
CA ASN A 310 13.96 -10.68 32.87
C ASN A 310 12.74 -11.61 32.81
N TYR A 311 12.95 -12.91 33.05
CA TYR A 311 11.91 -13.94 32.98
C TYR A 311 11.45 -14.39 34.38
N ASP A 312 10.14 -14.59 34.56
CA ASP A 312 9.55 -15.10 35.81
C ASP A 312 10.12 -16.46 36.23
N ASN A 313 10.65 -17.24 35.28
CA ASN A 313 11.19 -18.58 35.49
C ASN A 313 12.58 -18.71 34.81
N PRO A 314 13.66 -18.30 35.48
CA PRO A 314 15.02 -18.41 34.96
C PRO A 314 15.44 -19.86 34.65
N GLU A 315 14.94 -20.85 35.40
CA GLU A 315 15.24 -22.26 35.19
C GLU A 315 14.69 -22.77 33.85
N LEU A 316 13.49 -22.34 33.47
CA LEU A 316 12.92 -22.64 32.16
C LEU A 316 13.81 -22.10 31.03
N VAL A 317 14.28 -20.85 31.17
CA VAL A 317 15.18 -20.24 30.17
C VAL A 317 16.47 -21.05 30.03
N ALA A 318 17.08 -21.43 31.15
CA ALA A 318 18.29 -22.25 31.16
C ALA A 318 18.06 -23.64 30.51
N LEU A 319 16.90 -24.25 30.74
CA LEU A 319 16.51 -25.50 30.09
C LEU A 319 16.34 -25.35 28.58
N ILE A 320 15.73 -24.26 28.12
CA ILE A 320 15.60 -23.96 26.68
C ILE A 320 16.98 -23.73 26.06
N ASP A 321 17.85 -22.94 26.68
CA ASP A 321 19.20 -22.69 26.19
C ASP A 321 20.04 -23.98 26.11
N MET A 322 19.93 -24.85 27.11
CA MET A 322 20.53 -26.18 27.09
C MET A 322 19.94 -27.06 25.98
N GLY A 323 18.62 -27.01 25.77
CA GLY A 323 17.94 -27.70 24.69
C GLY A 323 18.45 -27.27 23.32
N ILE A 324 18.63 -25.96 23.10
CA ILE A 324 19.19 -25.41 21.86
C ILE A 324 20.60 -25.93 21.62
N LEU A 325 21.46 -25.95 22.65
CA LEU A 325 22.81 -26.48 22.54
C LEU A 325 22.80 -27.97 22.13
N LEU A 326 22.00 -28.79 22.80
CA LEU A 326 21.88 -30.22 22.50
C LEU A 326 21.33 -30.47 21.09
N TYR A 327 20.33 -29.70 20.66
CA TYR A 327 19.78 -29.77 19.32
C TYR A 327 20.84 -29.46 18.26
N ARG A 328 21.58 -28.35 18.43
CA ARG A 328 22.64 -27.95 17.49
C ARG A 328 23.82 -28.93 17.48
N MET A 329 24.16 -29.51 18.63
CA MET A 329 25.16 -30.58 18.70
C MET A 329 24.71 -31.84 17.96
N SER A 330 23.39 -32.10 17.89
CA SER A 330 22.87 -33.28 17.22
C SER A 330 23.09 -33.29 15.70
N ASP A 331 23.29 -32.11 15.12
CA ASP A 331 23.59 -31.94 13.70
C ASP A 331 25.11 -31.99 13.39
N VAL A 332 25.98 -31.89 14.41
CA VAL A 332 27.43 -31.97 14.23
C VAL A 332 27.93 -33.35 14.66
N LYS A 333 28.37 -34.17 13.69
CA LYS A 333 28.93 -35.52 13.91
C LYS A 333 30.32 -35.47 14.59
N THR A 334 30.36 -35.02 15.84
CA THR A 334 31.55 -35.07 16.70
C THR A 334 31.63 -36.40 17.45
N GLY A 335 32.82 -36.80 17.91
CA GLY A 335 32.99 -37.99 18.76
C GLY A 335 32.18 -37.93 20.06
N VAL A 336 31.97 -36.71 20.60
CA VAL A 336 31.10 -36.47 21.78
C VAL A 336 29.64 -36.76 21.42
N PHE A 337 29.15 -36.26 20.28
CA PHE A 337 27.79 -36.55 19.85
C PHE A 337 27.55 -38.05 19.68
N THR A 338 28.47 -38.78 19.03
CA THR A 338 28.33 -40.23 18.85
C THR A 338 28.22 -40.99 20.18
N LYS A 339 28.91 -40.51 21.23
CA LYS A 339 28.87 -41.11 22.57
C LYS A 339 27.54 -40.87 23.29
N TYR A 340 26.90 -39.72 23.09
CA TYR A 340 25.71 -39.33 23.85
C TYR A 340 24.39 -39.36 23.05
N LYS A 341 24.45 -39.60 21.73
CA LYS A 341 23.28 -39.58 20.84
C LYS A 341 22.15 -40.51 21.31
N SER A 342 22.46 -41.69 21.84
CA SER A 342 21.47 -42.65 22.36
C SER A 342 20.67 -42.13 23.56
N HIS A 343 21.15 -41.07 24.22
CA HIS A 343 20.51 -40.46 25.39
C HIS A 343 19.77 -39.15 25.04
N ILE A 344 19.80 -38.73 23.78
CA ILE A 344 19.16 -37.49 23.32
C ILE A 344 17.91 -37.85 22.51
N SER A 345 16.75 -37.42 22.99
CA SER A 345 15.52 -37.48 22.21
C SER A 345 15.43 -36.28 21.27
N THR A 346 15.83 -36.46 20.02
CA THR A 346 15.76 -35.41 18.99
C THR A 346 14.32 -34.95 18.75
N ASP A 347 13.34 -35.84 18.81
CA ASP A 347 11.94 -35.48 18.60
C ASP A 347 11.40 -34.60 19.73
N LEU A 348 11.73 -34.93 20.98
CA LEU A 348 11.37 -34.08 22.13
C LEU A 348 12.01 -32.70 22.02
N LEU A 349 13.28 -32.62 21.62
CA LEU A 349 13.96 -31.33 21.40
C LEU A 349 13.28 -30.53 20.29
N LYS A 350 12.93 -31.17 19.17
CA LYS A 350 12.22 -30.49 18.06
C LYS A 350 10.85 -29.97 18.50
N THR A 351 10.14 -30.71 19.35
CA THR A 351 8.85 -30.28 19.92
C THR A 351 9.02 -29.09 20.87
N ILE A 352 9.94 -29.17 21.83
CA ILE A 352 10.18 -28.09 22.81
C ILE A 352 10.68 -26.82 22.13
N LEU A 353 11.59 -26.96 21.17
CA LEU A 353 12.20 -25.84 20.45
C LEU A 353 11.35 -25.35 19.26
N LEU A 354 10.12 -25.86 19.13
CA LEU A 354 9.15 -25.48 18.11
C LEU A 354 9.75 -25.46 16.69
N VAL A 355 10.61 -26.43 16.36
CA VAL A 355 11.42 -26.40 15.13
C VAL A 355 10.53 -26.35 13.88
N GLU A 356 9.53 -27.23 13.78
CA GLU A 356 8.61 -27.25 12.64
C GLU A 356 7.69 -26.02 12.57
N PRO A 357 7.03 -25.58 13.66
CA PRO A 357 6.26 -24.34 13.67
C PRO A 357 7.07 -23.11 13.22
N ARG A 358 8.28 -22.91 13.75
CA ARG A 358 9.16 -21.80 13.36
C ARG A 358 9.55 -21.89 11.89
N ALA A 359 9.92 -23.08 11.41
CA ALA A 359 10.25 -23.30 10.00
C ALA A 359 9.08 -22.95 9.05
N LYS A 360 7.83 -23.28 9.42
CA LYS A 360 6.64 -22.89 8.65
C LYS A 360 6.45 -21.38 8.59
N LEU A 361 6.63 -20.67 9.71
CA LEU A 361 6.57 -19.20 9.73
C LEU A 361 7.68 -18.59 8.87
N ARG A 362 8.92 -19.10 8.94
CA ARG A 362 10.01 -18.64 8.06
C ARG A 362 9.68 -18.81 6.59
N GLN A 363 9.16 -19.98 6.20
CA GLN A 363 8.73 -20.23 4.81
C GLN A 363 7.66 -19.24 4.38
N LYS A 364 6.67 -18.97 5.24
CA LYS A 364 5.62 -17.99 4.99
C LYS A 364 6.21 -16.58 4.78
N ILE A 365 7.09 -16.12 5.68
CA ILE A 365 7.77 -14.82 5.55
C ILE A 365 8.56 -14.75 4.24
N HIS A 366 9.31 -15.80 3.89
CA HIS A 366 10.05 -15.88 2.63
C HIS A 366 9.14 -15.78 1.40
N TYR A 367 8.00 -16.47 1.40
CA TYR A 367 7.04 -16.39 0.30
C TYR A 367 6.47 -14.98 0.11
N ILE A 368 6.15 -14.28 1.20
CA ILE A 368 5.64 -12.91 1.13
C ILE A 368 6.74 -11.97 0.63
N ARG A 369 7.98 -12.15 1.08
CA ARG A 369 9.14 -11.39 0.59
C ARG A 369 9.42 -11.63 -0.90
N GLU A 370 9.30 -12.87 -1.38
CA GLU A 370 9.43 -13.16 -2.82
C GLU A 370 8.32 -12.47 -3.62
N LEU A 371 7.07 -12.51 -3.15
CA LEU A 371 5.96 -11.82 -3.81
C LEU A 371 6.15 -10.28 -3.82
N LEU A 372 6.56 -9.70 -2.70
CA LEU A 372 6.90 -8.28 -2.62
C LEU A 372 8.01 -7.91 -3.62
N SER A 373 9.00 -8.79 -3.80
CA SER A 373 10.08 -8.56 -4.76
C SER A 373 9.58 -8.55 -6.20
N GLU A 374 8.62 -9.43 -6.54
CA GLU A 374 7.98 -9.46 -7.85
C GLU A 374 7.13 -8.20 -8.10
N ILE A 375 6.43 -7.69 -7.06
CA ILE A 375 5.63 -6.46 -7.14
C ILE A 375 6.51 -5.22 -7.33
N ILE A 376 7.56 -5.03 -6.52
CA ILE A 376 8.43 -3.84 -6.62
C ILE A 376 9.13 -3.79 -7.99
N MET A 377 9.45 -4.94 -8.56
CA MET A 377 10.09 -5.05 -9.87
C MET A 377 9.13 -4.90 -11.05
N CYS A 378 7.81 -4.92 -10.83
CA CYS A 378 6.86 -4.87 -11.93
C CYS A 378 6.78 -3.47 -12.56
N GLU A 379 6.35 -3.43 -13.82
CA GLU A 379 6.27 -2.19 -14.60
C GLU A 379 5.32 -1.17 -13.95
N ALA A 380 4.16 -1.62 -13.46
CA ALA A 380 3.19 -0.76 -12.80
C ALA A 380 3.78 -0.06 -11.56
N TYR A 381 4.56 -0.79 -10.75
CA TYR A 381 5.23 -0.21 -9.59
C TYR A 381 6.26 0.85 -10.03
N GLN A 382 7.12 0.54 -11.00
CA GLN A 382 8.13 1.50 -11.50
C GLN A 382 7.48 2.76 -12.10
N LEU A 383 6.37 2.63 -12.81
CA LEU A 383 5.61 3.77 -13.33
C LEU A 383 5.01 4.61 -12.20
N SER A 384 4.49 3.98 -11.14
CA SER A 384 3.97 4.71 -9.98
C SER A 384 5.06 5.47 -9.21
N ILE A 385 6.31 4.99 -9.24
CA ILE A 385 7.45 5.67 -8.62
C ILE A 385 7.84 6.94 -9.39
N GLN A 386 7.57 6.99 -10.69
CA GLN A 386 7.84 8.17 -11.51
C GLN A 386 7.10 9.42 -11.01
N ASP A 387 5.94 9.24 -10.40
CA ASP A 387 5.16 10.32 -9.79
C ASP A 387 5.98 11.12 -8.76
N TYR A 388 6.95 10.47 -8.08
CA TYR A 388 7.82 11.09 -7.07
C TYR A 388 9.10 11.71 -7.63
N LEU A 389 9.42 11.50 -8.91
CA LEU A 389 10.64 12.02 -9.54
C LEU A 389 10.56 13.52 -9.90
N VAL A 390 9.45 14.17 -9.55
CA VAL A 390 9.25 15.62 -9.64
C VAL A 390 10.30 16.39 -8.82
N GLU A 391 10.49 17.68 -9.11
CA GLU A 391 11.59 18.48 -8.56
C GLU A 391 11.42 18.92 -7.10
N LYS A 392 10.19 18.93 -6.57
CA LYS A 392 9.93 19.43 -5.20
C LYS A 392 10.26 18.40 -4.12
N MET A 393 11.02 18.82 -3.11
CA MET A 393 11.49 17.99 -1.99
C MET A 393 10.39 17.31 -1.16
N PRO A 394 9.24 17.94 -0.80
CA PRO A 394 8.19 17.26 -0.04
C PRO A 394 7.70 15.97 -0.71
N THR A 395 7.63 15.98 -2.05
CA THR A 395 7.20 14.81 -2.81
C THR A 395 8.30 13.76 -2.86
N VAL A 396 9.54 14.17 -3.14
CA VAL A 396 10.71 13.28 -3.14
C VAL A 396 10.87 12.56 -1.79
N ASN A 397 10.75 13.29 -0.68
CA ASN A 397 10.83 12.77 0.69
C ASN A 397 9.81 11.64 0.93
N LYS A 398 8.54 11.87 0.59
CA LYS A 398 7.48 10.85 0.69
C LYS A 398 7.79 9.61 -0.13
N GLY A 399 8.28 9.80 -1.35
CA GLY A 399 8.67 8.69 -2.22
C GLY A 399 9.84 7.89 -1.65
N LYS A 400 10.89 8.57 -1.16
CA LYS A 400 12.04 7.91 -0.55
C LYS A 400 11.67 7.15 0.72
N SER A 401 10.84 7.74 1.60
CA SER A 401 10.32 7.09 2.81
C SER A 401 9.50 5.84 2.46
N SER A 402 8.52 5.95 1.56
CA SER A 402 7.68 4.82 1.14
C SER A 402 8.52 3.68 0.52
N LEU A 403 9.42 4.00 -0.40
CA LEU A 403 10.31 3.01 -1.00
C LEU A 403 11.23 2.35 0.05
N SER A 404 11.72 3.10 1.03
CA SER A 404 12.57 2.58 2.10
C SER A 404 11.82 1.58 2.98
N LYS A 405 10.54 1.83 3.29
CA LYS A 405 9.67 0.88 4.00
C LYS A 405 9.51 -0.43 3.23
N HIS A 406 9.29 -0.35 1.92
CA HIS A 406 9.22 -1.52 1.05
C HIS A 406 10.55 -2.31 1.00
N LEU A 407 11.67 -1.60 0.90
CA LEU A 407 13.01 -2.22 0.96
C LEU A 407 13.32 -2.86 2.32
N SER A 408 12.88 -2.25 3.42
CA SER A 408 12.97 -2.81 4.77
C SER A 408 12.19 -4.12 4.88
N GLY A 409 10.95 -4.17 4.35
CA GLY A 409 10.16 -5.40 4.27
C GLY A 409 10.90 -6.52 3.53
N LEU A 410 11.49 -6.20 2.37
CA LEU A 410 12.33 -7.15 1.62
C LEU A 410 13.57 -7.60 2.41
N ALA A 411 14.23 -6.69 3.12
CA ALA A 411 15.47 -6.97 3.85
C ALA A 411 15.25 -7.67 5.20
N ASN A 412 14.01 -7.79 5.66
CA ASN A 412 13.64 -8.41 6.93
C ASN A 412 13.65 -9.94 6.84
N ALA A 413 14.85 -10.52 6.74
CA ALA A 413 15.00 -11.97 6.69
C ALA A 413 14.69 -12.61 8.05
N PRO A 414 13.83 -13.64 8.10
CA PRO A 414 13.39 -14.23 9.36
C PRO A 414 14.53 -14.94 10.10
N GLU A 415 15.60 -15.36 9.42
CA GLU A 415 16.80 -15.93 10.04
C GLU A 415 17.53 -14.96 10.97
N LYS A 416 17.27 -13.65 10.89
CA LYS A 416 17.78 -12.67 11.86
C LYS A 416 17.18 -12.89 13.26
N ILE A 417 15.96 -13.45 13.32
CA ILE A 417 15.23 -13.65 14.57
C ILE A 417 15.66 -14.93 15.25
N ASP A 418 15.63 -16.05 14.53
CA ASP A 418 15.71 -17.37 15.14
C ASP A 418 16.74 -18.28 14.47
N GLY A 419 17.50 -17.76 13.49
CA GLY A 419 18.48 -18.55 12.74
C GLY A 419 19.62 -19.08 13.60
N TYR A 420 19.90 -18.46 14.75
CA TYR A 420 20.89 -18.95 15.71
C TYR A 420 20.47 -20.26 16.40
N LEU A 421 19.17 -20.59 16.38
CA LEU A 421 18.62 -21.81 16.99
C LEU A 421 18.89 -23.04 16.14
N ASP A 422 18.91 -22.88 14.81
CA ASP A 422 18.91 -24.02 13.87
C ASP A 422 20.25 -24.21 13.12
N GLN A 423 21.21 -23.28 13.25
CA GLN A 423 22.49 -23.39 12.54
C GLN A 423 23.51 -24.26 13.28
N PRO A 424 24.11 -25.27 12.61
CA PRO A 424 25.21 -26.05 13.17
C PRO A 424 26.36 -25.13 13.58
N ILE A 425 27.07 -25.50 14.64
CA ILE A 425 28.24 -24.76 15.12
C ILE A 425 29.32 -24.77 14.01
N GLY A 426 29.72 -23.58 13.52
CA GLY A 426 30.82 -23.42 12.55
C GLY A 426 30.43 -23.43 11.07
N HIS A 427 29.14 -23.47 10.71
CA HIS A 427 28.74 -23.46 9.30
C HIS A 427 28.94 -22.07 8.64
N SER A 428 29.67 -22.01 7.51
CA SER A 428 29.79 -20.78 6.72
C SER A 428 28.44 -20.44 6.06
N LYS A 429 27.99 -19.18 6.19
CA LYS A 429 26.71 -18.68 5.64
C LYS A 429 26.73 -18.62 4.11
N ASN A 430 26.36 -19.70 3.44
CA ASN A 430 25.88 -19.59 2.06
C ASN A 430 24.46 -19.00 2.07
N LEU A 431 24.23 -17.95 1.27
CA LEU A 431 22.89 -17.38 1.12
C LEU A 431 21.94 -18.44 0.56
N SER A 432 20.73 -18.53 1.14
CA SER A 432 19.67 -19.37 0.61
C SER A 432 19.26 -18.93 -0.80
N VAL A 433 18.55 -19.78 -1.54
CA VAL A 433 18.03 -19.44 -2.89
C VAL A 433 17.16 -18.17 -2.83
N THR A 434 16.28 -18.08 -1.83
CA THR A 434 15.45 -16.89 -1.60
C THR A 434 16.31 -15.66 -1.30
N GLU A 435 17.31 -15.76 -0.43
CA GLU A 435 18.19 -14.63 -0.13
C GLU A 435 18.99 -14.14 -1.34
N LYS A 436 19.36 -15.05 -2.26
CA LYS A 436 19.96 -14.67 -3.55
C LYS A 436 18.97 -13.94 -4.46
N LYS A 437 17.73 -14.42 -4.57
CA LYS A 437 16.66 -13.74 -5.34
C LYS A 437 16.40 -12.34 -4.80
N ILE A 438 16.24 -12.20 -3.48
CA ILE A 438 16.03 -10.91 -2.82
C ILE A 438 17.23 -9.99 -3.04
N GLY A 439 18.46 -10.51 -2.92
CA GLY A 439 19.67 -9.74 -3.22
C GLY A 439 19.72 -9.23 -4.67
N ASN A 440 19.29 -10.05 -5.64
CA ASN A 440 19.20 -9.62 -7.05
C ASN A 440 18.12 -8.55 -7.24
N CYS A 441 16.94 -8.73 -6.63
CA CYS A 441 15.89 -7.72 -6.65
C CYS A 441 16.40 -6.38 -6.11
N ILE A 442 17.03 -6.37 -4.93
CA ILE A 442 17.57 -5.15 -4.31
C ILE A 442 18.58 -4.50 -5.25
N ASN A 443 19.54 -5.26 -5.80
CA ASN A 443 20.52 -4.68 -6.74
C ASN A 443 19.86 -4.06 -7.98
N ASN A 444 18.76 -4.64 -8.49
CA ASN A 444 18.01 -4.07 -9.61
C ASN A 444 17.22 -2.82 -9.23
N VAL A 445 16.55 -2.83 -8.08
CA VAL A 445 15.83 -1.67 -7.53
C VAL A 445 16.80 -0.52 -7.29
N LEU A 446 18.03 -0.83 -6.87
CA LEU A 446 19.08 0.16 -6.67
C LEU A 446 19.83 0.53 -7.96
N SER A 447 19.51 -0.02 -9.13
CA SER A 447 20.15 0.36 -10.40
C SER A 447 19.90 1.83 -10.73
N SER A 448 20.85 2.51 -11.36
CA SER A 448 20.67 3.90 -11.83
C SER A 448 19.59 4.02 -12.90
N GLU A 449 19.28 2.94 -13.62
CA GLU A 449 18.31 2.95 -14.71
C GLU A 449 16.86 2.84 -14.23
N SER A 450 16.63 2.24 -13.06
CA SER A 450 15.29 2.05 -12.50
C SER A 450 14.75 3.35 -11.93
N ASN A 451 13.42 3.55 -11.98
CA ASN A 451 12.79 4.72 -11.37
C ASN A 451 13.00 4.75 -9.86
N THR A 452 13.00 3.57 -9.24
CA THR A 452 13.32 3.38 -7.81
C THR A 452 14.74 3.82 -7.46
N GLY A 453 15.75 3.45 -8.24
CA GLY A 453 17.12 3.85 -8.00
C GLY A 453 17.39 5.31 -8.33
N LYS A 454 16.69 5.88 -9.33
CA LYS A 454 16.68 7.32 -9.61
C LYS A 454 16.09 8.12 -8.45
N LEU A 455 14.99 7.64 -7.86
CA LEU A 455 14.34 8.30 -6.73
C LEU A 455 15.26 8.35 -5.50
N LEU A 456 15.90 7.23 -5.14
CA LEU A 456 16.80 7.18 -3.99
C LEU A 456 18.00 8.12 -4.14
N ARG A 457 18.53 8.27 -5.36
CA ARG A 457 19.68 9.13 -5.70
C ARG A 457 19.30 10.57 -6.01
N LYS A 458 18.01 10.92 -6.02
CA LYS A 458 17.58 12.31 -6.19
C LYS A 458 18.21 13.14 -5.07
N GLU A 459 18.93 14.20 -5.44
CA GLU A 459 19.66 15.02 -4.48
C GLU A 459 18.70 15.74 -3.52
N TRP A 460 19.15 15.97 -2.29
CA TRP A 460 18.41 16.71 -1.29
C TRP A 460 18.72 18.20 -1.43
N ASN A 461 17.76 18.98 -1.90
CA ASN A 461 17.93 20.42 -2.06
C ASN A 461 17.79 21.13 -0.72
N LEU A 462 18.92 21.51 -0.11
CA LEU A 462 18.95 22.16 1.19
C LEU A 462 18.21 23.51 1.20
N ASP A 463 18.29 24.26 0.11
CA ASP A 463 17.60 25.57 0.02
C ASP A 463 16.09 25.40 0.10
N GLU A 464 15.53 24.39 -0.58
CA GLU A 464 14.10 24.09 -0.46
C GLU A 464 13.77 23.55 0.95
N ILE A 465 14.63 22.70 1.52
CA ILE A 465 14.38 22.09 2.84
C ILE A 465 14.30 23.16 3.93
N VAL A 466 15.19 24.16 3.92
CA VAL A 466 15.23 25.20 4.96
C VAL A 466 14.10 26.22 4.85
N ASP A 467 13.33 26.21 3.76
CA ASP A 467 12.22 27.14 3.55
C ASP A 467 11.08 26.95 4.57
N SER A 468 10.96 25.79 5.23
CA SER A 468 9.97 25.58 6.29
C SER A 468 10.35 24.52 7.33
N VAL A 469 9.99 24.77 8.60
CA VAL A 469 10.19 23.82 9.72
C VAL A 469 9.51 22.47 9.48
N SER A 470 8.32 22.47 8.85
CA SER A 470 7.62 21.24 8.49
C SER A 470 8.44 20.39 7.52
N LEU A 471 9.04 21.01 6.49
CA LEU A 471 9.84 20.28 5.52
C LEU A 471 11.18 19.81 6.10
N ILE A 472 11.78 20.56 7.03
CA ILE A 472 12.93 20.09 7.81
C ILE A 472 12.57 18.80 8.57
N THR A 473 11.41 18.79 9.25
CA THR A 473 10.94 17.62 10.02
C THR A 473 10.67 16.43 9.10
N ASP A 474 9.92 16.63 8.01
CA ASP A 474 9.63 15.59 7.01
C ASP A 474 10.92 15.01 6.39
N THR A 475 11.93 15.87 6.18
CA THR A 475 13.24 15.48 5.66
C THR A 475 14.00 14.66 6.68
N GLN A 476 14.03 15.08 7.95
CA GLN A 476 14.65 14.34 9.04
C GLN A 476 14.05 12.93 9.14
N ASP A 477 12.73 12.81 9.14
CA ASP A 477 12.04 11.52 9.20
C ASP A 477 12.37 10.65 8.00
N SER A 478 12.39 11.24 6.79
CA SER A 478 12.74 10.52 5.57
C SER A 478 14.20 10.04 5.57
N VAL A 479 15.13 10.85 6.07
CA VAL A 479 16.54 10.45 6.25
C VAL A 479 16.65 9.30 7.25
N GLY A 480 15.90 9.35 8.35
CA GLY A 480 15.82 8.27 9.35
C GLY A 480 15.31 6.97 8.74
N ASP A 481 14.17 7.01 8.05
CA ASP A 481 13.58 5.85 7.36
C ASP A 481 14.57 5.18 6.39
N ILE A 482 15.31 5.98 5.62
CA ILE A 482 16.30 5.49 4.66
C ILE A 482 17.50 4.89 5.39
N ALA A 483 18.00 5.54 6.44
CA ALA A 483 19.13 5.05 7.23
C ALA A 483 18.81 3.69 7.88
N ASP A 484 17.62 3.56 8.48
CA ASP A 484 17.16 2.31 9.08
C ASP A 484 16.99 1.20 8.04
N ALA A 485 16.42 1.53 6.87
CA ALA A 485 16.28 0.58 5.78
C ALA A 485 17.64 0.12 5.22
N LEU A 486 18.59 1.06 5.05
CA LEU A 486 19.94 0.80 4.56
C LEU A 486 20.66 -0.22 5.43
N LEU A 487 20.55 -0.15 6.76
CA LEU A 487 21.13 -1.16 7.67
C LEU A 487 20.65 -2.57 7.33
N GLY A 488 19.40 -2.70 6.88
CA GLY A 488 18.81 -3.94 6.43
C GLY A 488 19.42 -4.47 5.12
N TYR A 489 19.42 -3.65 4.06
CA TYR A 489 19.72 -4.13 2.71
C TYR A 489 21.16 -3.88 2.22
N ILE A 490 21.98 -3.11 2.94
CA ILE A 490 23.38 -2.85 2.56
C ILE A 490 24.21 -4.13 2.46
N ARG A 491 23.81 -5.20 3.15
CA ARG A 491 24.46 -6.52 3.06
C ARG A 491 24.35 -7.16 1.66
N TYR A 492 23.38 -6.76 0.85
CA TYR A 492 23.17 -7.29 -0.51
C TYR A 492 23.90 -6.48 -1.58
N ILE A 493 24.38 -5.27 -1.23
CA ILE A 493 25.17 -4.42 -2.12
C ILE A 493 26.62 -4.92 -2.15
N ARG A 494 27.23 -4.96 -3.33
CA ARG A 494 28.64 -5.35 -3.49
C ARG A 494 29.54 -4.39 -2.72
N ALA A 495 30.54 -4.92 -2.02
CA ALA A 495 31.40 -4.14 -1.12
C ALA A 495 32.03 -2.90 -1.77
N ASN A 496 32.49 -3.02 -3.02
CA ASN A 496 33.10 -1.93 -3.80
C ASN A 496 32.10 -0.86 -4.29
N GLN A 497 30.79 -1.10 -4.16
CA GLN A 497 29.73 -0.18 -4.59
C GLN A 497 29.04 0.52 -3.41
N LYS A 498 29.22 0.03 -2.19
CA LYS A 498 28.52 0.53 -0.99
C LYS A 498 28.76 2.01 -0.74
N LEU A 499 30.04 2.43 -0.75
CA LEU A 499 30.42 3.80 -0.41
C LEU A 499 29.83 4.80 -1.41
N ASN A 500 30.00 4.53 -2.71
CA ASN A 500 29.47 5.40 -3.77
C ASN A 500 27.95 5.51 -3.67
N PHE A 501 27.26 4.38 -3.51
CA PHE A 501 25.81 4.35 -3.36
C PHE A 501 25.32 5.15 -2.14
N ILE A 502 25.95 4.97 -0.98
CA ILE A 502 25.60 5.75 0.22
C ILE A 502 25.80 7.25 -0.03
N SER A 503 26.91 7.64 -0.67
CA SER A 503 27.19 9.04 -0.96
C SER A 503 26.15 9.65 -1.91
N GLU A 504 25.66 8.89 -2.89
CA GLU A 504 24.64 9.34 -3.83
C GLU A 504 23.27 9.48 -3.17
N VAL A 505 22.89 8.54 -2.29
CA VAL A 505 21.61 8.55 -1.58
C VAL A 505 21.49 9.74 -0.61
N PHE A 506 22.61 10.10 0.05
CA PHE A 506 22.70 11.22 0.98
C PHE A 506 23.46 12.41 0.40
N ARG A 507 23.31 12.64 -0.91
CA ARG A 507 23.87 13.83 -1.54
C ARG A 507 22.96 15.04 -1.29
N PHE A 508 23.45 15.98 -0.49
CA PHE A 508 22.81 17.27 -0.25
C PHE A 508 23.44 18.32 -1.17
N VAL A 509 22.62 19.22 -1.72
CA VAL A 509 23.05 20.27 -2.65
C VAL A 509 22.42 21.61 -2.28
N THR A 510 23.09 22.68 -2.67
CA THR A 510 22.58 24.07 -2.59
C THR A 510 22.59 24.69 -3.99
N LYS A 511 22.02 25.88 -4.15
CA LYS A 511 22.11 26.67 -5.39
C LYS A 511 23.54 26.96 -5.83
N ASP A 512 24.49 26.96 -4.88
CA ASP A 512 25.90 27.24 -5.14
C ASP A 512 26.74 25.98 -5.46
N GLY A 513 26.11 24.79 -5.47
CA GLY A 513 26.75 23.48 -5.67
C GLY A 513 26.82 22.67 -4.39
#